data_AF-A0A9X0AL45-F1
#
_entry.id   AF-A0A9X0AL45-F1
#
_cell.length_a   1.000
_cell.length_b   1.000
_cell.length_c   1.000
_cell.angle_alpha   90.00
_cell.angle_beta   90.00
_cell.angle_gamma   90.00
#
_symmetry.space_group_name_H-M   'P 1'
#
loop_
_entity.id
_entity.type
_entity.pdbx_description
1 polymer ?
#
loop_
_entity_poly.entity_id
_entity_poly.type
_entity_poly.pdbx_seq_one_letter_code
_entity_poly.pdbx_strand_id
1 'polypeptide(L)'
;MTPPTSAIVPSDKTTSEADRFAHIPTHQFIKFFPDENKLRVILDFLSHGPHPDEGTVDHLLEMINILPLYAKETNILFLGIFFRPRDKDDLRLTLARHLMIDRIVEEINEFPNLTKFRACLCVYRFHWDQVADLASALYGIHTLPSRRDFNVGECELAVMEYRSQGRWILPGSSLDRYLRSRFHH
;
A
#
# COMPACT_ATOMS: atom_id res chain seq x y z
N MET A 1 25.87 -16.57 14.17
CA MET A 1 24.77 -15.64 13.89
C MET A 1 23.49 -16.41 14.10
N THR A 2 22.75 -16.08 15.16
CA THR A 2 21.42 -16.62 15.43
C THR A 2 20.41 -15.99 14.46
N PRO A 3 19.50 -16.75 13.84
CA PRO A 3 18.45 -16.18 13.01
C PRO A 3 17.52 -15.32 13.87
N PRO A 4 16.90 -14.26 13.31
CA PRO A 4 15.90 -13.49 14.04
C PRO A 4 14.73 -14.41 14.40
N THR A 5 14.37 -14.42 15.67
CA THR A 5 13.18 -15.10 16.19
C THR A 5 11.98 -14.61 15.41
N SER A 6 11.44 -15.45 14.51
CA SER A 6 10.14 -15.20 13.89
C SER A 6 9.14 -15.05 15.02
N ALA A 7 8.50 -13.88 15.12
CA ALA A 7 7.37 -13.71 16.01
C ALA A 7 6.30 -14.71 15.59
N ILE A 8 6.13 -15.78 16.36
CA ILE A 8 5.07 -16.76 16.14
C ILE A 8 3.79 -16.09 16.63
N VAL A 9 2.99 -15.56 15.69
CA VAL A 9 1.65 -15.08 16.00
C VAL A 9 0.79 -16.30 16.32
N PRO A 10 0.22 -16.42 17.54
CA PRO A 10 -0.65 -17.54 17.88
C PRO A 10 -1.84 -17.59 16.90
N SER A 11 -1.99 -18.71 16.18
CA SER A 11 -3.04 -18.87 15.16
C SER A 11 -4.29 -19.56 15.68
N ASP A 12 -4.26 -20.04 16.92
CA ASP A 12 -5.33 -20.81 17.55
C ASP A 12 -6.61 -19.98 17.73
N LYS A 13 -7.76 -20.62 17.49
CA LYS A 13 -9.10 -20.00 17.55
C LYS A 13 -9.52 -19.55 18.97
N THR A 14 -8.67 -19.80 19.98
CA THR A 14 -8.90 -19.50 21.39
C THR A 14 -8.12 -18.29 21.90
N THR A 15 -7.17 -17.77 21.12
CA THR A 15 -6.39 -16.58 21.49
C THR A 15 -7.18 -15.32 21.17
N SER A 16 -7.33 -14.42 22.14
CA SER A 16 -7.99 -13.13 21.96
C SER A 16 -7.31 -12.33 20.85
N GLU A 17 -8.06 -11.53 20.10
CA GLU A 17 -7.51 -10.59 19.10
C GLU A 17 -6.43 -9.69 19.72
N ALA A 18 -6.67 -9.20 20.94
CA ALA A 18 -5.71 -8.36 21.68
C ALA A 18 -4.36 -9.08 21.93
N ASP A 19 -4.41 -10.37 22.26
CA ASP A 19 -3.21 -11.17 22.51
C ASP A 19 -2.45 -11.46 21.20
N ARG A 20 -3.18 -11.64 20.08
CA ARG A 20 -2.56 -11.84 18.76
C ARG A 20 -1.83 -10.59 18.27
N PHE A 21 -2.41 -9.41 18.48
CA PHE A 21 -1.77 -8.15 18.08
C PHE A 21 -0.62 -7.73 19.00
N ALA A 22 -0.64 -8.13 20.27
CA ALA A 22 0.44 -7.84 21.21
C ALA A 22 1.81 -8.39 20.76
N HIS A 23 1.82 -9.39 19.88
CA HIS A 23 3.03 -10.03 19.36
C HIS A 23 3.46 -9.54 17.98
N ILE A 24 2.68 -8.69 17.31
CA ILE A 24 3.06 -8.16 16.00
C ILE A 24 4.02 -6.97 16.20
N PRO A 25 5.21 -6.98 15.58
CA PRO A 25 6.14 -5.86 15.67
C PRO A 25 5.51 -4.56 15.15
N THR A 26 5.68 -3.48 15.90
CA THR A 26 5.22 -2.15 15.47
C THR A 26 6.11 -1.64 14.33
N HIS A 27 5.52 -1.18 13.24
CA HIS A 27 6.25 -0.59 12.12
C HIS A 27 5.80 0.84 11.85
N GLN A 28 6.74 1.76 11.56
CA GLN A 28 6.43 3.19 11.38
C GLN A 28 5.46 3.48 10.22
N PHE A 29 5.42 2.62 9.20
CA PHE A 29 4.53 2.74 8.05
C PHE A 29 3.20 2.00 8.20
N ILE A 30 3.01 1.24 9.27
CA ILE A 30 1.83 0.41 9.49
C ILE A 30 1.10 0.87 10.75
N LYS A 31 -0.21 1.13 10.62
CA LYS A 31 -1.08 1.39 11.76
C LYS A 31 -2.34 0.55 11.65
N PHE A 32 -2.54 -0.33 12.60
CA PHE A 32 -3.76 -1.14 12.69
C PHE A 32 -4.74 -0.56 13.72
N PHE A 33 -6.02 -0.59 13.37
CA PHE A 33 -7.14 -0.14 14.20
C PHE A 33 -8.04 -1.35 14.47
N PRO A 34 -7.88 -2.04 15.62
CA PRO A 34 -8.59 -3.28 15.90
C PRO A 34 -10.11 -3.09 15.97
N ASP A 35 -10.59 -1.98 16.55
CA ASP A 35 -12.03 -1.70 16.65
C ASP A 35 -12.74 -1.59 15.29
N GLU A 36 -11.98 -1.31 14.22
CA GLU A 36 -12.46 -1.17 12.86
C GLU A 36 -11.99 -2.31 11.93
N ASN A 37 -11.19 -3.27 12.43
CA ASN A 37 -10.49 -4.27 11.63
C ASN A 37 -9.73 -3.67 10.42
N LYS A 38 -9.15 -2.50 10.67
CA LYS A 38 -8.63 -1.62 9.62
C LYS A 38 -7.13 -1.47 9.68
N LEU A 39 -6.47 -1.72 8.55
CA LEU A 39 -5.04 -1.51 8.38
C LEU A 39 -4.79 -0.24 7.56
N ARG A 40 -3.91 0.61 8.05
CA ARG A 40 -3.41 1.78 7.34
C ARG A 40 -1.92 1.60 7.05
N VAL A 41 -1.57 1.61 5.78
CA VAL A 41 -0.18 1.57 5.29
C VAL A 41 0.14 2.94 4.69
N ILE A 42 1.23 3.57 5.13
CA ILE A 42 1.66 4.88 4.64
C ILE A 42 3.08 4.78 4.09
N LEU A 43 3.18 4.84 2.76
CA LEU A 43 4.43 4.93 2.04
C LEU A 43 4.77 6.40 1.87
N ASP A 44 5.74 6.87 2.65
CA ASP A 44 6.14 8.27 2.64
C ASP A 44 7.43 8.48 1.84
N PHE A 45 7.30 8.92 0.57
CA PHE A 45 8.45 9.33 -0.23
C PHE A 45 8.84 10.80 0.01
N LEU A 46 8.18 11.56 0.92
CA LEU A 46 8.46 12.97 1.23
C LEU A 46 9.82 13.16 1.90
N SER A 47 10.21 12.24 2.79
CA SER A 47 11.40 12.37 3.62
C SER A 47 12.67 12.51 2.78
N HIS A 48 13.38 13.63 2.89
CA HIS A 48 14.80 13.75 2.55
C HIS A 48 15.60 12.83 3.48
N GLY A 49 15.54 11.52 3.30
CA GLY A 49 16.50 10.64 3.93
C GLY A 49 17.91 10.99 3.41
N PRO A 50 18.94 11.04 4.27
CA PRO A 50 20.31 11.15 3.80
C PRO A 50 20.56 9.89 2.98
N HIS A 51 20.69 10.06 1.66
CA HIS A 51 20.90 8.96 0.72
C HIS A 51 19.79 7.87 0.68
N PRO A 52 19.66 7.13 -0.43
CA PRO A 52 19.06 5.81 -0.39
C PRO A 52 20.04 4.87 0.33
N ASP A 53 20.32 5.13 1.61
CA ASP A 53 21.12 4.21 2.42
C ASP A 53 20.23 3.02 2.80
N GLU A 54 20.89 1.87 2.93
CA GLU A 54 20.34 0.52 3.18
C GLU A 54 19.15 0.50 4.17
N GLY A 55 19.13 1.40 5.17
CA GLY A 55 18.05 1.55 6.13
C GLY A 55 16.66 1.84 5.55
N THR A 56 16.53 2.58 4.43
CA THR A 56 15.18 2.81 3.84
C THR A 56 14.64 1.53 3.20
N VAL A 57 15.49 0.77 2.52
CA VAL A 57 15.12 -0.51 1.91
C VAL A 57 14.85 -1.56 2.99
N ASP A 58 15.67 -1.60 4.03
CA ASP A 58 15.50 -2.52 5.16
C ASP A 58 14.18 -2.28 5.89
N HIS A 59 13.81 -1.02 6.17
CA HIS A 59 12.49 -0.72 6.76
C HIS A 59 11.32 -1.09 5.85
N LEU A 60 11.49 -0.99 4.53
CA LEU A 60 10.45 -1.38 3.59
C LEU A 60 10.33 -2.91 3.45
N LEU A 61 11.45 -3.64 3.47
CA LEU A 61 11.45 -5.11 3.53
C LEU A 61 10.88 -5.61 4.86
N GLU A 62 11.22 -4.96 5.97
CA GLU A 62 10.64 -5.22 7.28
C GLU A 62 9.12 -5.03 7.25
N MET A 63 8.64 -3.93 6.68
CA MET A 63 7.21 -3.68 6.47
C MET A 63 6.55 -4.81 5.66
N ILE A 64 7.15 -5.22 4.53
CA ILE A 64 6.64 -6.31 3.69
C ILE A 64 6.54 -7.61 4.49
N ASN A 65 7.51 -7.92 5.36
CA ASN A 65 7.48 -9.10 6.21
C ASN A 65 6.45 -9.02 7.35
N ILE A 66 6.11 -7.81 7.81
CA ILE A 66 5.13 -7.57 8.87
C ILE A 66 3.69 -7.57 8.34
N LEU A 67 3.46 -7.10 7.11
CA LEU A 67 2.11 -6.97 6.52
C LEU A 67 1.26 -8.25 6.63
N PRO A 68 1.76 -9.45 6.28
CA PRO A 68 0.98 -10.69 6.37
C PRO A 68 0.48 -11.01 7.79
N LEU A 69 1.15 -10.52 8.83
CA LEU A 69 0.76 -10.76 10.22
C LEU A 69 -0.59 -10.12 10.56
N TYR A 70 -0.99 -9.08 9.83
CA TYR A 70 -2.29 -8.42 9.98
C TYR A 70 -3.39 -9.01 9.09
N ALA A 71 -3.05 -9.93 8.17
CA ALA A 71 -3.94 -10.37 7.09
C ALA A 71 -5.26 -10.97 7.58
N LYS A 72 -5.20 -11.82 8.62
CA LYS A 72 -6.37 -12.55 9.13
C LYS A 72 -7.43 -11.63 9.73
N GLU A 73 -7.05 -10.50 10.30
CA GLU A 73 -7.97 -9.59 11.00
C GLU A 73 -8.31 -8.34 10.20
N THR A 74 -7.65 -8.12 9.06
CA THR A 74 -7.88 -6.92 8.25
C THR A 74 -9.04 -7.13 7.30
N ASN A 75 -10.10 -6.33 7.44
CA ASN A 75 -11.21 -6.26 6.50
C ASN A 75 -11.21 -4.98 5.64
N ILE A 76 -10.59 -3.90 6.15
CA ILE A 76 -10.46 -2.61 5.47
C ILE A 76 -8.98 -2.25 5.40
N LEU A 77 -8.46 -2.00 4.20
CA LEU A 77 -7.09 -1.53 4.01
C LEU A 77 -7.07 -0.14 3.36
N PHE A 78 -6.31 0.77 3.95
CA PHE A 78 -5.97 2.06 3.35
C PHE A 78 -4.47 2.12 3.05
N LEU A 79 -4.12 2.31 1.78
CA LEU A 79 -2.76 2.55 1.31
C LEU A 79 -2.61 4.02 0.92
N GLY A 80 -1.83 4.79 1.68
CA GLY A 80 -1.45 6.16 1.32
C GLY A 80 -0.05 6.20 0.75
N ILE A 81 0.13 6.84 -0.40
CA ILE A 81 1.42 6.99 -1.08
C ILE A 81 1.71 8.46 -1.23
N PHE A 82 2.71 8.97 -0.52
CA PHE A 82 3.05 10.40 -0.51
C PHE A 82 4.25 10.67 -1.37
N PHE A 83 4.09 11.60 -2.31
CA PHE A 83 5.10 12.00 -3.27
C PHE A 83 5.67 13.36 -2.91
N ARG A 84 6.98 13.52 -3.11
CA ARG A 84 7.60 14.85 -3.09
C ARG A 84 7.05 15.73 -4.20
N PRO A 85 7.17 17.06 -4.05
CA PRO A 85 7.10 17.96 -5.19
C PRO A 85 7.98 17.44 -6.33
N ARG A 86 7.45 17.44 -7.56
CA ARG A 86 8.08 16.83 -8.74
C ARG A 86 9.51 17.33 -8.98
N ASP A 87 9.79 18.60 -8.68
CA ASP A 87 11.11 19.26 -8.79
C ASP A 87 12.13 18.77 -7.75
N LYS A 88 11.66 18.13 -6.67
CA LYS A 88 12.47 17.58 -5.57
C LYS A 88 12.46 16.06 -5.52
N ASP A 89 11.78 15.42 -6.47
CA ASP A 89 11.67 13.97 -6.55
C ASP A 89 12.76 13.39 -7.46
N ASP A 90 13.35 12.28 -7.02
CA ASP A 90 14.34 11.53 -7.80
C ASP A 90 13.64 10.47 -8.63
N LEU A 91 13.33 10.81 -9.89
CA LEU A 91 12.67 9.90 -10.82
C LEU A 91 13.50 8.64 -11.17
N ARG A 92 14.80 8.61 -10.86
CA ARG A 92 15.61 7.39 -11.04
C ARG A 92 15.15 6.27 -10.11
N LEU A 93 14.48 6.62 -9.01
CA LEU A 93 13.92 5.66 -8.05
C LEU A 93 12.52 5.15 -8.44
N THR A 94 11.93 5.65 -9.54
CA THR A 94 10.57 5.28 -9.98
C THR A 94 10.41 3.76 -10.13
N LEU A 95 11.37 3.08 -10.77
CA LEU A 95 11.31 1.63 -10.95
C LEU A 95 11.38 0.88 -9.61
N ALA A 96 12.31 1.26 -8.72
CA ALA A 96 12.44 0.63 -7.41
C ALA A 96 11.16 0.80 -6.56
N ARG A 97 10.55 2.00 -6.61
CA ARG A 97 9.28 2.27 -5.94
C ARG A 97 8.11 1.50 -6.56
N HIS A 98 8.09 1.32 -7.88
CA HIS A 98 7.11 0.49 -8.57
C HIS A 98 7.19 -0.96 -8.09
N LEU A 99 8.37 -1.58 -8.14
CA LEU A 99 8.57 -2.97 -7.67
C LEU A 99 8.19 -3.15 -6.20
N MET A 100 8.45 -2.13 -5.38
CA MET A 100 8.04 -2.16 -3.97
C MET A 100 6.50 -2.12 -3.82
N ILE A 101 5.82 -1.23 -4.55
CA ILE A 101 4.34 -1.19 -4.52
C ILE A 101 3.77 -2.50 -5.04
N ASP A 102 4.36 -3.05 -6.09
CA ASP A 102 3.97 -4.34 -6.67
C ASP A 102 4.07 -5.46 -5.63
N ARG A 103 5.19 -5.54 -4.89
CA ARG A 103 5.33 -6.52 -3.81
C ARG A 103 4.31 -6.32 -2.68
N ILE A 104 4.02 -5.08 -2.30
CA ILE A 104 2.98 -4.78 -1.30
C ILE A 104 1.60 -5.24 -1.80
N VAL A 105 1.31 -5.03 -3.09
CA VAL A 105 0.08 -5.48 -3.74
C VAL A 105 -0.04 -7.01 -3.71
N GLU A 106 1.05 -7.74 -3.97
CA GLU A 106 1.09 -9.20 -3.81
C GLU A 106 0.71 -9.62 -2.38
N GLU A 107 1.34 -9.04 -1.36
CA GLU A 107 1.02 -9.40 0.04
C GLU A 107 -0.44 -9.07 0.40
N ILE A 108 -0.99 -7.96 -0.11
CA ILE A 108 -2.38 -7.56 0.14
C ILE A 108 -3.37 -8.52 -0.51
N ASN A 109 -3.06 -9.05 -1.68
CA ASN A 109 -3.92 -10.01 -2.39
C ASN A 109 -4.09 -11.32 -1.61
N GLU A 110 -3.20 -11.64 -0.68
CA GLU A 110 -3.29 -12.82 0.19
C GLU A 110 -4.14 -12.58 1.45
N PHE A 111 -4.76 -11.39 1.62
CA PHE A 111 -5.57 -11.08 2.80
C PHE A 111 -6.96 -11.74 2.67
N PRO A 112 -7.28 -12.78 3.48
CA PRO A 112 -8.46 -13.62 3.24
C PRO A 112 -9.79 -12.92 3.55
N ASN A 113 -9.76 -11.87 4.37
CA ASN A 113 -10.95 -11.18 4.87
C ASN A 113 -11.08 -9.75 4.32
N LEU A 114 -10.23 -9.35 3.38
CA LEU A 114 -10.23 -8.00 2.82
C LEU A 114 -11.50 -7.75 1.99
N THR A 115 -12.36 -6.87 2.47
CA THR A 115 -13.61 -6.48 1.80
C THR A 115 -13.58 -5.07 1.24
N LYS A 116 -12.64 -4.24 1.69
CA LYS A 116 -12.47 -2.87 1.22
C LYS A 116 -11.00 -2.49 1.11
N PHE A 117 -10.61 -1.95 -0.03
CA PHE A 117 -9.29 -1.40 -0.27
C PHE A 117 -9.39 0.03 -0.78
N ARG A 118 -8.59 0.93 -0.22
CA ARG A 118 -8.49 2.30 -0.73
C ARG A 118 -7.04 2.69 -0.87
N ALA A 119 -6.66 3.06 -2.08
CA ALA A 119 -5.37 3.67 -2.37
C ALA A 119 -5.52 5.17 -2.60
N CYS A 120 -4.60 5.95 -2.03
CA CYS A 120 -4.55 7.39 -2.17
C CYS A 120 -3.15 7.84 -2.55
N LEU A 121 -3.03 8.41 -3.75
CA LEU A 121 -1.81 9.04 -4.26
C LEU A 121 -1.80 10.50 -3.83
N CYS A 122 -1.00 10.83 -2.83
CA CYS A 122 -0.84 12.17 -2.29
C CYS A 122 0.32 12.87 -3.01
N VAL A 123 0.00 13.76 -3.93
CA VAL A 123 0.98 14.50 -4.75
C VAL A 123 0.93 15.98 -4.42
N TYR A 124 2.00 16.74 -4.67
CA TYR A 124 1.93 18.19 -4.56
C TYR A 124 1.17 18.79 -5.74
N ARG A 125 1.58 18.41 -6.95
CA ARG A 125 0.94 18.69 -8.24
C ARG A 125 1.02 17.43 -9.07
N PHE A 126 -0.03 17.08 -9.81
CA PHE A 126 -0.01 15.86 -10.61
C PHE A 126 0.98 15.97 -11.78
N HIS A 127 1.96 15.07 -11.81
CA HIS A 127 2.93 14.91 -12.90
C HIS A 127 2.97 13.44 -13.35
N TRP A 128 2.75 13.22 -14.65
CA TRP A 128 2.59 11.87 -15.20
C TRP A 128 3.80 10.97 -14.99
N ASP A 129 4.99 11.50 -15.24
CA ASP A 129 6.26 10.77 -15.12
C ASP A 129 6.63 10.39 -13.68
N GLN A 130 6.03 11.07 -12.70
CA GLN A 130 6.17 10.73 -11.28
C GLN A 130 5.16 9.68 -10.82
N VAL A 131 3.92 9.75 -11.33
CA VAL A 131 2.80 9.00 -10.76
C VAL A 131 2.47 7.73 -11.56
N ALA A 132 2.57 7.78 -12.88
CA ALA A 132 1.95 6.80 -13.76
C ALA A 132 2.42 5.36 -13.51
N ASP A 133 3.73 5.17 -13.43
CA ASP A 133 4.29 3.82 -13.32
C ASP A 133 4.05 3.26 -11.91
N LEU A 134 4.19 4.06 -10.86
CA LEU A 134 3.90 3.60 -9.49
C LEU A 134 2.40 3.29 -9.31
N ALA A 135 1.54 4.13 -9.87
CA ALA A 135 0.09 3.96 -9.78
C ALA A 135 -0.41 2.78 -10.62
N SER A 136 0.33 2.35 -11.65
CA SER A 136 -0.06 1.18 -12.44
C SER A 136 0.06 -0.11 -11.64
N ALA A 137 1.05 -0.26 -10.76
CA ALA A 137 1.20 -1.44 -9.88
C ALA A 137 -0.03 -1.70 -9.02
N LEU A 138 -0.76 -0.65 -8.62
CA LEU A 138 -2.00 -0.78 -7.84
C LEU A 138 -3.06 -1.61 -8.57
N TYR A 139 -3.06 -1.63 -9.91
CA TYR A 139 -3.98 -2.44 -10.72
C TYR A 139 -3.75 -3.96 -10.59
N GLY A 140 -2.67 -4.40 -9.94
CA GLY A 140 -2.47 -5.79 -9.55
C GLY A 140 -3.35 -6.25 -8.38
N ILE A 141 -4.05 -5.34 -7.68
CA ILE A 141 -4.97 -5.72 -6.59
C ILE A 141 -6.17 -6.47 -7.19
N HIS A 142 -6.37 -7.73 -6.80
CA HIS A 142 -7.45 -8.60 -7.31
C HIS A 142 -8.85 -8.10 -6.98
N THR A 143 -8.97 -7.27 -5.93
CA THR A 143 -10.23 -6.65 -5.51
C THR A 143 -10.54 -5.34 -6.24
N LEU A 144 -9.63 -4.81 -7.07
CA LEU A 144 -9.97 -3.69 -7.95
C LEU A 144 -10.99 -4.14 -8.98
N PRO A 145 -11.99 -3.31 -9.31
CA PRO A 145 -13.00 -3.68 -10.29
C PRO A 145 -12.32 -4.06 -11.61
N SER A 146 -12.35 -5.37 -11.90
CA SER A 146 -12.24 -5.89 -13.25
C SER A 146 -13.50 -5.43 -13.99
N ARG A 147 -13.40 -5.16 -15.29
CA ARG A 147 -14.43 -4.44 -16.06
C ARG A 147 -15.76 -5.21 -16.21
N ARG A 148 -15.95 -6.33 -15.51
CA ARG A 148 -17.14 -7.16 -15.52
C ARG A 148 -17.46 -7.54 -14.09
N ASP A 149 -18.69 -7.24 -13.69
CA ASP A 149 -19.32 -7.62 -12.43
C ASP A 149 -18.92 -6.77 -11.21
N PHE A 150 -19.65 -5.66 -11.04
CA PHE A 150 -19.86 -5.04 -9.74
C PHE A 150 -20.56 -6.06 -8.85
N ASN A 151 -19.81 -6.83 -8.08
CA ASN A 151 -20.25 -7.39 -6.80
C ASN A 151 -19.03 -7.91 -6.01
N VAL A 152 -18.86 -7.35 -4.81
CA VAL A 152 -17.90 -7.68 -3.73
C VAL A 152 -16.50 -7.06 -3.86
N GLY A 153 -16.17 -6.15 -2.93
CA GLY A 153 -14.88 -5.45 -2.82
C GLY A 153 -14.96 -3.96 -3.17
N GLU A 154 -15.20 -3.06 -2.21
CA GLU A 154 -15.10 -1.61 -2.49
C GLU A 154 -13.63 -1.24 -2.67
N CYS A 155 -13.23 -1.00 -3.91
CA CYS A 155 -11.85 -0.67 -4.23
C CYS A 155 -11.75 0.71 -4.88
N GLU A 156 -11.10 1.65 -4.19
CA GLU A 156 -11.10 3.06 -4.59
C GLU A 156 -9.68 3.58 -4.77
N LEU A 157 -9.40 4.21 -5.91
CA LEU A 157 -8.15 4.92 -6.16
C LEU A 157 -8.42 6.43 -6.19
N ALA A 158 -7.70 7.18 -5.38
CA ALA A 158 -7.79 8.63 -5.31
C ALA A 158 -6.44 9.30 -5.56
N VAL A 159 -6.47 10.52 -6.11
CA VAL A 159 -5.34 11.44 -6.15
C VAL A 159 -5.67 12.66 -5.31
N MET A 160 -4.81 12.99 -4.35
CA MET A 160 -4.91 14.22 -3.56
C MET A 160 -3.77 15.16 -3.94
N GLU A 161 -4.09 16.29 -4.57
CA GLU A 161 -3.09 17.36 -4.74
C GLU A 161 -3.05 18.23 -3.48
N TYR A 162 -1.85 18.52 -2.98
CA TYR A 162 -1.64 19.36 -1.80
C TYR A 162 -2.33 20.72 -2.00
N ARG A 163 -3.34 21.03 -1.17
CA ARG A 163 -4.28 22.19 -1.22
C ARG A 163 -5.60 21.98 -1.98
N SER A 164 -5.89 20.79 -2.48
CA SER A 164 -7.16 20.47 -3.15
C SER A 164 -7.92 19.32 -2.48
N GLN A 165 -9.23 19.24 -2.68
CA GLN A 165 -10.00 18.04 -2.34
C GLN A 165 -9.54 16.87 -3.22
N GLY A 166 -9.39 15.69 -2.61
CA GLY A 166 -9.02 14.48 -3.33
C GLY A 166 -9.99 14.18 -4.46
N ARG A 167 -9.45 13.81 -5.62
CA ARG A 167 -10.22 13.40 -6.79
C ARG A 167 -10.15 11.89 -6.92
N TRP A 168 -11.30 11.26 -6.99
CA TRP A 168 -11.40 9.85 -7.31
C TRP A 168 -10.99 9.62 -8.77
N ILE A 169 -10.19 8.58 -8.99
CA ILE A 169 -9.92 8.08 -10.34
C ILE A 169 -11.13 7.25 -10.74
N LEU A 170 -12.01 7.86 -11.53
CA LEU A 170 -13.24 7.19 -11.98
C LEU A 170 -12.89 6.03 -12.93
N PRO A 171 -13.47 4.83 -12.72
CA PRO A 171 -13.32 3.70 -13.65
C PRO A 171 -13.70 4.10 -15.08
N GLY A 172 -12.87 3.74 -16.06
CA GLY A 172 -13.05 4.07 -17.47
C GLY A 172 -12.68 5.50 -17.88
N SER A 173 -12.30 6.37 -16.93
CA SER A 173 -11.74 7.69 -17.25
C SER A 173 -10.46 7.59 -18.07
N SER A 174 -10.05 8.68 -18.72
CA SER A 174 -8.77 8.70 -19.46
C SER A 174 -7.57 8.39 -18.55
N LEU A 175 -7.63 8.81 -17.29
CA LEU A 175 -6.61 8.49 -16.28
C LEU A 175 -6.62 7.00 -15.93
N ASP A 176 -7.77 6.41 -15.63
CA ASP A 176 -7.90 4.97 -15.36
C ASP A 176 -7.40 4.12 -16.53
N ARG A 177 -7.82 4.44 -17.76
CA ARG A 177 -7.39 3.70 -18.97
C ARG A 177 -5.88 3.78 -19.19
N TYR A 178 -5.30 4.96 -18.98
CA TYR A 178 -3.86 5.16 -19.14
C TYR A 178 -3.07 4.34 -18.11
N LEU A 179 -3.45 4.40 -16.83
CA LEU A 179 -2.78 3.64 -15.78
C LEU A 179 -2.92 2.13 -16.00
N ARG A 180 -4.12 1.64 -16.37
CA ARG A 180 -4.35 0.24 -16.75
C ARG A 180 -3.47 -0.20 -17.92
N SER A 181 -3.29 0.66 -18.93
CA SER A 181 -2.47 0.33 -20.11
C SER A 181 -0.97 0.20 -19.79
N ARG A 182 -0.53 0.78 -18.67
CA ARG A 182 0.85 0.74 -18.18
C ARG A 182 1.09 -0.34 -17.14
N PHE A 183 0.05 -1.06 -16.72
CA PHE A 183 0.22 -2.21 -15.87
C PHE A 183 0.66 -3.38 -16.75
N HIS A 184 1.85 -3.90 -16.48
CA HIS A 184 2.47 -5.02 -17.19
C HIS A 184 2.85 -6.07 -16.16
N HIS A 185 2.39 -7.31 -16.37
CA HIS A 185 2.75 -8.49 -15.57
C HIS A 185 4.18 -8.95 -15.90
#